data_AF-A0A2U1QYG5-F1
#
_entry.id   AF-A0A2U1QYG5-F1
#
_cell.length_a   1.000
_cell.length_b   1.000
_cell.length_c   1.000
_cell.angle_alpha   90.00
_cell.angle_beta   90.00
_cell.angle_gamma   90.00
#
_symmetry.space_group_name_H-M   'P 1'
#
loop_
_entity.id
_entity.type
_entity.pdbx_description
1 polymer ?
#
loop_
_entity_poly.entity_id
_entity_poly.type
_entity_poly.pdbx_seq_one_letter_code
_entity_poly.pdbx_strand_id
1 'polypeptide(L)'
;MTIEEWNNLDTFFDEIDSEFYFAYSDYKNGSNQKKRAEAERIIRQVVDRADRKVKQHIEIYNQYTGGENATPYARVCAYEDFKSYSFFRGNISQIRGIIKDEIKKLS
;
A
#
# COMPACT_ATOMS: atom_id res chain seq x y z
N MET A 1 10.87 13.34 -7.57
CA MET A 1 9.45 13.60 -7.85
C MET A 1 9.08 15.03 -7.46
N THR A 2 8.16 15.66 -8.20
CA THR A 2 7.61 16.99 -7.90
C THR A 2 6.57 16.92 -6.77
N ILE A 3 6.19 18.06 -6.18
CA ILE A 3 5.08 18.13 -5.21
C ILE A 3 3.78 17.57 -5.82
N GLU A 4 3.50 17.87 -7.07
CA GLU A 4 2.29 17.39 -7.77
C GLU A 4 2.30 15.86 -7.89
N GLU A 5 3.43 15.27 -8.27
CA GLU A 5 3.58 13.81 -8.33
C GLU A 5 3.36 13.16 -6.95
N TRP A 6 3.90 13.74 -5.88
CA TRP A 6 3.68 13.25 -4.52
C TRP A 6 2.22 13.36 -4.07
N ASN A 7 1.54 14.49 -4.35
CA ASN A 7 0.12 14.65 -4.04
C ASN A 7 -0.76 13.66 -4.79
N ASN A 8 -0.43 13.38 -6.05
CA ASN A 8 -1.12 12.36 -6.85
C ASN A 8 -0.92 10.95 -6.25
N LEU A 9 0.26 10.67 -5.68
CA LEU A 9 0.53 9.43 -4.98
C LEU A 9 -0.26 9.32 -3.66
N ASP A 10 -0.32 10.37 -2.84
CA ASP A 10 -1.12 10.32 -1.59
C ASP A 10 -2.60 10.07 -1.88
N THR A 11 -3.15 10.76 -2.88
CA THR A 11 -4.54 10.55 -3.34
C THR A 11 -4.75 9.10 -3.78
N PHE A 12 -3.86 8.56 -4.62
CA PHE A 12 -3.95 7.18 -5.07
C PHE A 12 -3.91 6.18 -3.90
N PHE A 13 -3.01 6.37 -2.93
CA PHE A 13 -2.92 5.45 -1.79
C PHE A 13 -4.07 5.63 -0.78
N ASP A 14 -4.70 6.81 -0.70
CA ASP A 14 -5.94 7.03 0.05
C ASP A 14 -7.12 6.25 -0.54
N GLU A 15 -7.25 6.26 -1.86
CA GLU A 15 -8.25 5.46 -2.59
C GLU A 15 -8.01 3.95 -2.37
N ILE A 16 -6.75 3.49 -2.46
CA ILE A 16 -6.36 2.10 -2.19
C ILE A 16 -6.74 1.69 -0.76
N ASP A 17 -6.48 2.53 0.25
CA ASP A 17 -6.84 2.23 1.64
C ASP A 17 -8.37 2.07 1.80
N SER A 18 -9.12 2.99 1.20
CA SER A 18 -10.59 2.99 1.24
C SER A 18 -11.17 1.75 0.55
N GLU A 19 -10.74 1.45 -0.68
CA GLU A 19 -11.17 0.27 -1.42
C GLU A 19 -10.85 -1.03 -0.66
N PHE A 20 -9.62 -1.14 -0.11
CA PHE A 20 -9.22 -2.30 0.67
C PHE A 20 -10.08 -2.44 1.93
N TYR A 21 -10.36 -1.35 2.66
CA TYR A 21 -11.14 -1.39 3.89
C TYR A 21 -12.53 -2.01 3.69
N PHE A 22 -13.26 -1.59 2.66
CA PHE A 22 -14.58 -2.13 2.36
C PHE A 22 -14.51 -3.59 1.92
N ALA A 23 -13.60 -3.91 1.00
CA ALA A 23 -13.43 -5.27 0.51
C ALA A 23 -12.99 -6.23 1.64
N TYR A 24 -12.10 -5.81 2.52
CA TYR A 24 -11.65 -6.61 3.66
C TYR A 24 -12.76 -6.87 4.67
N SER A 25 -13.63 -5.88 4.90
CA SER A 25 -14.83 -6.06 5.73
C SER A 25 -15.76 -7.13 5.13
N ASP A 26 -16.05 -7.06 3.84
CA ASP A 26 -16.89 -8.06 3.15
C ASP A 26 -16.25 -9.44 3.09
N TYR A 27 -14.92 -9.51 2.95
CA TYR A 27 -14.17 -10.75 3.00
C TYR A 27 -14.27 -11.44 4.37
N LYS A 28 -14.12 -10.67 5.45
CA LYS A 28 -14.20 -11.20 6.83
C LYS A 28 -15.62 -11.51 7.27
N ASN A 29 -16.57 -10.62 6.96
CA ASN A 29 -17.91 -10.61 7.55
C ASN A 29 -19.03 -10.97 6.56
N GLY A 30 -18.71 -11.22 5.28
CA GLY A 30 -19.69 -11.51 4.24
C GLY A 30 -20.61 -12.68 4.64
N SER A 31 -21.91 -12.53 4.38
CA SER A 31 -22.92 -13.51 4.82
C SER A 31 -22.91 -14.82 4.03
N ASN A 32 -22.23 -14.88 2.88
CA ASN A 32 -22.13 -16.09 2.06
C ASN A 32 -20.79 -16.18 1.33
N GLN A 33 -20.46 -17.39 0.86
CA GLN A 33 -19.20 -17.69 0.20
C GLN A 33 -18.98 -16.88 -1.08
N LYS A 34 -20.03 -16.63 -1.88
CA LYS A 34 -19.92 -15.86 -3.12
C LYS A 34 -19.47 -14.42 -2.85
N LYS A 35 -20.04 -13.77 -1.84
CA LYS A 35 -19.64 -12.41 -1.42
C LYS A 35 -18.20 -12.37 -0.94
N ARG A 36 -17.80 -13.34 -0.10
CA ARG A 36 -16.42 -13.42 0.41
C ARG A 36 -15.40 -13.66 -0.70
N ALA A 37 -15.72 -14.54 -1.66
CA ALA A 37 -14.85 -14.81 -2.81
C ALA A 37 -14.70 -13.60 -3.73
N GLU A 38 -15.78 -12.86 -3.97
CA GLU A 38 -15.74 -11.62 -4.74
C GLU A 38 -14.91 -10.54 -4.02
N ALA A 39 -15.11 -10.40 -2.71
CA ALA A 39 -14.33 -9.49 -1.88
C ALA A 39 -12.83 -9.86 -1.88
N GLU A 40 -12.49 -11.14 -1.80
CA GLU A 40 -11.11 -11.61 -1.93
C GLU A 40 -10.50 -11.25 -3.30
N ARG A 41 -11.27 -11.39 -4.38
CA ARG A 41 -10.85 -10.97 -5.72
C ARG A 41 -10.54 -9.47 -5.77
N ILE A 42 -11.39 -8.64 -5.16
CA ILE A 42 -11.18 -7.19 -5.08
C ILE A 42 -9.93 -6.88 -4.26
N ILE A 43 -9.74 -7.51 -3.08
CA ILE A 43 -8.55 -7.35 -2.26
C ILE A 43 -7.28 -7.64 -3.07
N ARG A 44 -7.23 -8.75 -3.80
CA ARG A 44 -6.08 -9.09 -4.68
C ARG A 44 -5.80 -7.99 -5.68
N GLN A 45 -6.85 -7.50 -6.36
CA GLN A 45 -6.71 -6.42 -7.34
C GLN A 45 -6.19 -5.11 -6.73
N VAL A 46 -6.64 -4.76 -5.53
CA VAL A 46 -6.21 -3.56 -4.80
C VAL A 46 -4.74 -3.69 -4.37
N VAL A 47 -4.36 -4.84 -3.79
CA VAL A 47 -2.97 -5.13 -3.42
C VAL A 47 -2.06 -5.08 -4.66
N ASP A 48 -2.46 -5.69 -5.76
CA ASP A 48 -1.68 -5.67 -7.02
C ASP A 48 -1.54 -4.27 -7.60
N ARG A 49 -2.58 -3.43 -7.51
CA ARG A 49 -2.51 -2.02 -7.93
C ARG A 49 -1.51 -1.23 -7.10
N ALA A 50 -1.54 -1.43 -5.77
CA ALA A 50 -0.60 -0.79 -4.86
C ALA A 50 0.84 -1.26 -5.09
N ASP A 51 1.07 -2.57 -5.24
CA ASP A 51 2.38 -3.15 -5.56
C ASP A 51 2.96 -2.61 -6.86
N ARG A 52 2.15 -2.56 -7.94
CA ARG A 52 2.59 -1.94 -9.19
C ARG A 52 2.96 -0.48 -9.01
N LYS A 53 2.18 0.28 -8.22
CA LYS A 53 2.48 1.69 -7.98
C LYS A 53 3.79 1.87 -7.22
N VAL A 54 4.04 1.08 -6.17
CA VAL A 54 5.31 1.13 -5.43
C VAL A 54 6.49 0.74 -6.34
N LYS A 55 6.36 -0.31 -7.14
CA LYS A 55 7.41 -0.73 -8.09
C LYS A 55 7.74 0.31 -9.16
N GLN A 56 6.75 1.14 -9.55
CA GLN A 56 6.96 2.25 -10.49
C GLN A 56 7.71 3.44 -9.87
N HIS A 57 7.79 3.52 -8.54
CA HIS A 57 8.38 4.65 -7.80
C HIS A 57 9.40 4.12 -6.80
N ILE A 58 10.64 3.95 -7.27
CA ILE A 58 11.72 3.33 -6.50
C ILE A 58 12.02 4.07 -5.20
N GLU A 59 11.77 5.38 -5.15
CA GLU A 59 11.91 6.23 -3.97
C GLU A 59 10.99 5.77 -2.84
N ILE A 60 9.72 5.44 -3.14
CA ILE A 60 8.78 4.91 -2.16
C ILE A 60 9.28 3.56 -1.65
N TYR A 61 9.66 2.66 -2.56
CA TYR A 61 10.17 1.35 -2.20
C TYR A 61 11.39 1.44 -1.27
N ASN A 62 12.36 2.29 -1.62
CA ASN A 62 13.57 2.47 -0.83
C ASN A 62 13.25 3.05 0.56
N GLN A 63 12.43 4.09 0.65
CA GLN A 63 12.09 4.69 1.94
C GLN A 63 11.28 3.73 2.82
N TYR A 64 10.29 3.05 2.25
CA TYR A 64 9.46 2.09 2.97
C TYR A 64 10.26 0.88 3.49
N THR A 65 11.21 0.38 2.69
CA THR A 65 12.02 -0.79 3.07
C THR A 65 13.30 -0.46 3.85
N GLY A 66 13.57 0.83 4.13
CA GLY A 66 14.78 1.29 4.84
C GLY A 66 16.02 1.46 3.96
N GLY A 67 15.93 1.19 2.65
CA GLY A 67 16.95 1.56 1.66
C GLY A 67 18.32 0.95 1.95
N GLU A 68 19.36 1.79 1.97
CA GLU A 68 20.74 1.39 2.25
C GLU A 68 20.99 1.05 3.73
N ASN A 69 20.11 1.51 4.62
CA ASN A 69 20.21 1.25 6.06
C ASN A 69 19.62 -0.12 6.46
N ALA A 70 19.02 -0.84 5.51
CA ALA A 70 18.41 -2.14 5.72
C ALA A 70 19.16 -3.23 4.94
N THR A 71 19.28 -4.42 5.55
CA THR A 71 19.84 -5.58 4.85
C THR A 71 18.91 -6.02 3.71
N PRO A 72 19.42 -6.64 2.63
CA PRO A 72 18.58 -7.15 1.55
C PRO A 72 17.47 -8.09 2.04
N TYR A 73 17.76 -8.91 3.05
CA TYR A 73 16.77 -9.80 3.66
C TYR A 73 15.65 -9.03 4.37
N ALA A 74 15.99 -8.03 5.18
CA ALA A 74 15.00 -7.20 5.87
C ALA A 74 14.09 -6.46 4.89
N ARG A 75 14.64 -5.98 3.78
CA ARG A 75 13.88 -5.32 2.71
C ARG A 75 12.87 -6.25 2.05
N VAL A 76 13.25 -7.51 1.81
CA VAL A 76 12.34 -8.54 1.29
C VAL A 76 11.22 -8.83 2.29
N CYS A 77 11.54 -9.04 3.57
CA CYS A 77 10.53 -9.30 4.60
C CYS A 77 9.51 -8.16 4.70
N ALA A 78 9.98 -6.90 4.78
CA ALA A 78 9.09 -5.73 4.82
C ALA A 78 8.18 -5.67 3.58
N TYR A 79 8.70 -6.01 2.40
CA TYR A 79 7.93 -5.96 1.17
C TYR A 79 6.97 -7.14 0.98
N GLU A 80 7.28 -8.31 1.53
CA GLU A 80 6.32 -9.42 1.60
C GLU A 80 5.17 -9.09 2.58
N ASP A 81 5.49 -8.48 3.72
CA ASP A 81 4.47 -8.01 4.67
C ASP A 81 3.57 -6.94 4.05
N PHE A 82 4.13 -6.03 3.24
CA PHE A 82 3.36 -5.05 2.46
C PHE A 82 2.23 -5.72 1.67
N LYS A 83 2.48 -6.86 1.01
CA LYS A 83 1.48 -7.54 0.17
C LYS A 83 0.51 -8.42 0.96
N SER A 84 0.76 -8.66 2.25
CA SER A 84 -0.08 -9.50 3.10
C SER A 84 -1.33 -8.75 3.59
N TYR A 85 -2.51 -9.35 3.43
CA TYR A 85 -3.78 -8.68 3.76
C TYR A 85 -3.87 -8.27 5.23
N SER A 86 -3.27 -9.05 6.13
CA SER A 86 -3.27 -8.79 7.57
C SER A 86 -2.54 -7.51 7.95
N PHE A 87 -1.57 -7.10 7.14
CA PHE A 87 -0.72 -5.93 7.41
C PHE A 87 -0.95 -4.80 6.41
N PHE A 88 -1.63 -5.08 5.29
CA PHE A 88 -1.76 -4.18 4.15
C PHE A 88 -2.17 -2.74 4.52
N ARG A 89 -3.27 -2.55 5.26
CA ARG A 89 -3.70 -1.18 5.67
C ARG A 89 -2.65 -0.45 6.52
N GLY A 90 -2.00 -1.16 7.44
CA GLY A 90 -0.92 -0.58 8.25
C GLY A 90 0.24 -0.13 7.37
N ASN A 91 0.60 -0.95 6.39
CA ASN A 91 1.68 -0.64 5.45
C ASN A 91 1.31 0.51 4.50
N ILE A 92 0.05 0.60 4.05
CA ILE A 92 -0.45 1.75 3.27
C ILE A 92 -0.37 3.02 4.11
N SER A 93 -0.75 2.98 5.39
CA SER A 93 -0.63 4.12 6.29
C SER A 93 0.82 4.59 6.44
N GLN A 94 1.78 3.66 6.55
CA GLN A 94 3.21 3.99 6.60
C GLN A 94 3.70 4.65 5.30
N ILE A 95 3.34 4.08 4.14
CA ILE A 95 3.68 4.66 2.82
C ILE A 95 3.12 6.09 2.70
N ARG A 96 1.89 6.32 3.12
CA ARG A 96 1.29 7.66 3.11
C ARG A 96 1.97 8.63 4.07
N GLY A 97 2.46 8.15 5.22
CA GLY A 97 3.31 8.94 6.11
C GLY A 97 4.58 9.42 5.41
N ILE A 98 5.28 8.50 4.74
CA ILE A 98 6.47 8.81 3.92
C ILE A 98 6.15 9.88 2.86
N ILE A 99 5.06 9.70 2.10
CA ILE A 99 4.65 10.65 1.06
C ILE A 99 4.41 12.05 1.64
N LYS A 100 3.68 12.14 2.76
CA LYS A 100 3.36 13.41 3.42
C LYS A 100 4.61 14.11 3.96
N ASP A 101 5.57 13.35 4.48
CA ASP A 101 6.85 13.90 4.92
C ASP A 101 7.64 14.47 3.73
N GLU A 102 7.63 13.82 2.57
CA GLU A 102 8.27 14.32 1.35
C GLU A 102 7.60 15.58 0.79
N ILE A 103 6.26 15.63 0.76
CA ILE A 103 5.50 16.84 0.39
C ILE A 103 5.91 18.02 1.29
N LYS A 104 6.00 17.78 2.61
CA LYS A 104 6.37 18.79 3.58
C LYS A 104 7.80 19.31 3.39
N LYS A 105 8.76 18.45 3.00
CA LYS A 105 10.15 18.85 2.74
C LYS A 105 10.30 19.73 1.50
N LEU A 106 9.40 19.58 0.53
CA LEU A 106 9.43 20.31 -0.74
C LEU A 106 8.64 21.62 -0.71
N SER A 107 7.74 21.78 0.27
CA SER A 107 6.91 22.97 0.48
C SER A 107 7.68 24.08 1.18
#